data_AF-A0A6D2JAG1-F1
#
_entry.id   AF-A0A6D2JAG1-F1
#
_cell.length_a   1.000
_cell.length_b   1.000
_cell.length_c   1.000
_cell.angle_alpha   90.00
_cell.angle_beta   90.00
_cell.angle_gamma   90.00
#
_symmetry.space_group_name_H-M   'P 1'
#
loop_
_entity.id
_entity.type
_entity.pdbx_description
1 polymer ?
#
loop_
_entity_poly.entity_id
_entity_poly.type
_entity_poly.pdbx_seq_one_letter_code
_entity_poly.pdbx_strand_id
1 'polypeptide(L)'
;MEIWNRSVRMHDVVREMALWIASELGREKEAFIVHAGVGLNEIPKVKNWNSVRRMSLMKNKIRNLAGSPECLELTAFLMQRGDLVNISSEFFKSMPKLQILVSVISLRVYKS
;
A
#
# COMPACT_ATOMS: atom_id res chain seq x y z
N MET A 1 -34.57 -5.52 3.48
CA MET A 1 -33.99 -4.16 3.46
C MET A 1 -32.66 -4.23 2.72
N GLU A 2 -32.60 -3.69 1.50
CA GLU A 2 -31.35 -3.61 0.74
C GLU A 2 -30.53 -2.42 1.24
N ILE A 3 -29.45 -2.71 1.95
CA ILE A 3 -28.49 -1.69 2.36
C ILE A 3 -27.64 -1.39 1.12
N TRP A 4 -27.97 -0.32 0.39
CA TRP A 4 -27.10 0.17 -0.67
C TRP A 4 -25.77 0.62 -0.07
N ASN A 5 -24.74 -0.22 -0.20
CA ASN A 5 -23.36 0.18 0.04
C ASN A 5 -22.94 1.15 -1.07
N ARG A 6 -23.33 2.43 -0.95
CA ARG A 6 -22.92 3.50 -1.86
C ARG A 6 -21.42 3.76 -1.70
N SER A 7 -20.61 2.94 -2.35
CA SER A 7 -19.17 3.18 -2.51
C SER A 7 -18.92 3.84 -3.86
N VAL A 8 -18.34 5.03 -3.85
CA VAL A 8 -17.80 5.65 -5.08
C VAL A 8 -16.48 4.97 -5.42
N ARG A 9 -16.32 4.52 -6.66
CA ARG A 9 -15.08 3.94 -7.17
C ARG A 9 -14.57 4.80 -8.33
N MET A 10 -13.27 5.07 -8.33
CA MET A 10 -12.62 5.65 -9.49
C MET A 10 -12.50 4.58 -10.58
N HIS A 11 -12.91 4.94 -11.80
CA HIS A 11 -12.73 4.10 -12.98
C HIS A 11 -11.23 3.75 -13.14
N ASP A 12 -10.92 2.57 -13.66
CA ASP A 12 -9.54 2.10 -13.82
C ASP A 12 -8.68 3.03 -14.69
N VAL A 13 -9.18 3.45 -15.86
CA VAL A 13 -8.51 4.41 -16.75
C VAL A 13 -8.17 5.72 -16.03
N VAL A 14 -9.13 6.29 -15.28
CA VAL A 14 -8.89 7.54 -14.51
C VAL A 14 -7.85 7.32 -13.42
N ARG A 15 -7.88 6.16 -12.76
CA ARG A 15 -6.88 5.79 -11.75
C ARG A 15 -5.49 5.67 -12.37
N GLU A 16 -5.38 5.00 -13.50
CA GLU A 16 -4.12 4.81 -14.22
C GLU A 16 -3.57 6.14 -14.73
N MET A 17 -4.42 7.03 -15.25
CA MET A 17 -4.03 8.39 -15.62
C MET A 17 -3.54 9.20 -14.41
N ALA A 18 -4.23 9.14 -13.28
CA ALA A 18 -3.79 9.81 -12.06
C ALA A 18 -2.43 9.31 -11.57
N LEU A 19 -2.20 7.99 -11.63
CA LEU A 19 -0.91 7.39 -11.30
C LEU A 19 0.17 7.79 -12.30
N TRP A 20 -0.16 7.84 -13.60
CA TRP A 20 0.76 8.29 -14.64
C TRP A 20 1.21 9.74 -14.42
N ILE A 21 0.27 10.64 -14.11
CA ILE A 21 0.58 12.05 -13.78
C ILE A 21 1.42 12.13 -12.50
N ALA A 22 1.03 11.42 -11.44
CA ALA A 22 1.73 11.43 -10.16
C ALA A 22 3.17 10.86 -10.25
N SER A 23 3.41 9.96 -11.20
CA SER A 23 4.71 9.33 -11.47
C SER A 23 5.55 10.08 -12.50
N GLU A 24 5.42 11.40 -12.57
CA GLU A 24 6.16 12.26 -13.50
C GLU A 24 5.97 11.80 -14.95
N LEU A 25 4.71 11.76 -15.38
CA LEU A 25 4.31 11.27 -16.71
C LEU A 25 4.86 9.86 -17.01
N GLY A 26 4.89 9.00 -15.99
CA GLY A 26 5.35 7.63 -16.08
C GLY A 26 6.88 7.45 -16.11
N ARG A 27 7.66 8.47 -15.77
CA ARG A 27 9.12 8.31 -15.56
C ARG A 27 9.44 7.55 -14.27
N GLU A 28 8.56 7.63 -13.27
CA GLU A 28 8.75 7.05 -11.95
C GLU A 28 7.62 6.06 -11.60
N LYS A 29 7.27 5.15 -12.52
CA LYS A 29 6.10 4.26 -12.38
C LYS A 29 6.10 3.44 -11.08
N GLU A 30 7.28 3.06 -10.59
CA GLU A 30 7.42 2.25 -9.37
C GLU A 30 7.31 3.10 -8.07
N ALA A 31 7.29 4.44 -8.18
CA ALA A 31 7.16 5.31 -7.01
C ALA A 31 5.78 5.20 -6.33
N PHE A 32 4.76 4.75 -7.06
CA PHE A 32 3.39 4.62 -6.56
C PHE A 32 2.84 3.22 -6.87
N ILE A 33 2.65 2.41 -5.83
CA ILE A 33 2.07 1.08 -5.96
C ILE A 33 0.66 1.12 -5.37
N VAL A 34 -0.37 1.01 -6.23
CA VAL A 34 -1.76 1.10 -5.81
C VAL A 34 -2.55 -0.07 -6.38
N HIS A 35 -2.87 -1.04 -5.52
CA HIS A 35 -3.71 -2.19 -5.85
C HIS A 35 -4.84 -2.31 -4.83
N ALA A 36 -5.99 -1.73 -5.14
CA ALA A 36 -7.15 -1.75 -4.24
C ALA A 36 -8.23 -2.71 -4.72
N GLY A 37 -8.67 -3.64 -3.88
CA GLY A 37 -9.84 -4.48 -4.18
C GLY A 37 -9.63 -5.53 -5.28
N VAL A 38 -8.39 -5.83 -5.65
CA VAL A 38 -8.07 -6.78 -6.74
C VAL A 38 -7.91 -8.22 -6.26
N GLY A 39 -8.02 -8.45 -4.95
CA GLY A 39 -8.00 -9.80 -4.37
C GLY A 39 -6.60 -10.38 -4.18
N LEU A 40 -5.58 -9.53 -3.96
CA LEU A 40 -4.21 -10.00 -3.67
C LEU A 40 -4.20 -10.85 -2.40
N ASN A 41 -3.50 -11.98 -2.43
CA ASN A 41 -3.23 -12.82 -1.26
C ASN A 41 -1.81 -12.60 -0.70
N GLU A 42 -0.93 -12.00 -1.49
CA GLU A 42 0.46 -11.68 -1.15
C GLU A 42 0.81 -10.25 -1.60
N ILE A 43 1.92 -9.73 -1.08
CA ILE A 43 2.47 -8.43 -1.49
C ILE A 43 2.90 -8.53 -2.97
N PRO A 44 2.59 -7.52 -3.81
CA PRO A 44 3.02 -7.53 -5.20
C PRO A 44 4.55 -7.58 -5.32
N LYS A 45 5.04 -8.25 -6.36
CA LYS A 45 6.47 -8.25 -6.68
C LYS A 45 6.88 -6.86 -7.13
N VAL A 46 7.81 -6.24 -6.39
CA VAL A 46 8.39 -4.93 -6.70
C VAL A 46 9.81 -5.15 -7.19
N LYS A 47 10.19 -4.53 -8.32
CA LYS A 47 11.54 -4.65 -8.86
C LYS A 47 12.53 -3.82 -8.05
N ASN A 48 12.21 -2.55 -7.82
CA ASN A 48 13.05 -1.66 -7.02
C ASN A 48 12.26 -1.07 -5.83
N TRP A 49 12.33 -1.75 -4.68
CA TRP A 49 11.72 -1.29 -3.44
C TRP A 49 12.22 0.09 -2.98
N ASN A 50 13.45 0.44 -3.29
CA ASN A 50 14.02 1.75 -2.97
C ASN A 50 13.45 2.90 -3.80
N SER A 51 12.72 2.61 -4.88
CA SER A 51 12.02 3.65 -5.65
C SER A 51 10.62 3.95 -5.11
N VAL A 52 10.05 3.08 -4.28
CA VAL A 52 8.66 3.17 -3.84
C VAL A 52 8.50 4.28 -2.81
N ARG A 53 7.68 5.28 -3.11
CA ARG A 53 7.36 6.38 -2.19
C ARG A 53 6.03 6.22 -1.49
N ARG A 54 5.04 5.64 -2.18
CA ARG A 54 3.70 5.37 -1.61
C ARG A 54 3.20 4.01 -2.05
N MET A 55 2.64 3.26 -1.09
CA MET A 55 2.03 1.96 -1.34
C MET A 55 0.64 1.88 -0.71
N SER A 56 -0.34 1.40 -1.48
CA SER A 56 -1.69 1.11 -1.02
C SER A 56 -2.14 -0.25 -1.52
N LEU A 57 -2.37 -1.18 -0.59
CA LEU A 57 -2.92 -2.52 -0.87
C LEU A 57 -4.26 -2.71 -0.16
N MET A 58 -5.05 -1.64 -0.06
CA MET A 58 -6.36 -1.67 0.62
C MET A 58 -7.32 -2.68 -0.01
N LYS A 59 -8.24 -3.23 0.79
CA LYS A 59 -9.29 -4.15 0.31
C LYS A 59 -8.74 -5.42 -0.38
N ASN A 60 -7.63 -5.96 0.11
CA ASN A 60 -7.07 -7.23 -0.37
C ASN A 60 -7.14 -8.33 0.71
N LYS A 61 -6.84 -9.56 0.31
CA LYS A 61 -6.89 -10.77 1.13
C LYS A 61 -5.51 -11.14 1.73
N ILE A 62 -4.60 -10.18 1.78
CA ILE A 62 -3.26 -10.36 2.34
C ILE A 62 -3.39 -10.53 3.84
N ARG A 63 -3.07 -11.73 4.34
CA ARG A 63 -3.20 -12.07 5.76
C ARG A 63 -1.93 -11.81 6.57
N ASN A 64 -0.77 -11.98 5.95
CA ASN A 64 0.53 -11.92 6.62
C ASN A 64 1.47 -10.99 5.87
N LEU A 65 2.11 -10.07 6.61
CA LEU A 65 3.25 -9.30 6.12
C LEU A 65 4.52 -9.84 6.78
N ALA A 66 5.42 -10.41 5.98
CA ALA A 66 6.65 -11.03 6.44
C ALA A 66 7.85 -10.54 5.61
N GLY A 67 9.05 -10.82 6.13
CA GLY A 67 10.31 -10.35 5.54
C GLY A 67 10.71 -8.97 6.06
N SER A 68 11.75 -8.42 5.44
CA SER A 68 12.29 -7.09 5.73
C SER A 68 12.69 -6.43 4.41
N PRO A 69 11.71 -6.00 3.59
CA PRO A 69 12.03 -5.33 2.34
C PRO A 69 12.69 -3.98 2.65
N GLU A 70 13.79 -3.69 1.95
CA GLU A 70 14.47 -2.41 2.06
C GLU A 70 13.73 -1.37 1.21
N CYS A 71 12.98 -0.48 1.89
CA CYS A 71 12.16 0.54 1.25
C CYS A 71 12.53 1.92 1.79
N LEU A 72 13.70 2.41 1.38
CA LEU A 72 14.28 3.64 1.95
C LEU A 72 13.48 4.91 1.65
N GLU A 73 12.73 4.94 0.55
CA GLU A 73 11.94 6.09 0.11
C GLU A 73 10.45 6.04 0.50
N LEU A 74 9.99 4.96 1.14
CA LEU A 74 8.58 4.77 1.44
C LEU A 74 8.11 5.74 2.53
N THR A 75 7.17 6.61 2.18
CA THR A 75 6.61 7.63 3.08
C THR A 75 5.21 7.28 3.58
N ALA A 76 4.43 6.54 2.79
CA ALA A 76 3.07 6.15 3.14
C ALA A 76 2.76 4.70 2.74
N PHE A 77 2.20 3.94 3.68
CA PHE A 77 1.72 2.58 3.47
C PHE A 77 0.30 2.37 4.01
N LEU A 78 -0.61 1.93 3.14
CA LEU A 78 -2.04 1.78 3.46
C LEU A 78 -2.52 0.34 3.21
N MET A 79 -3.08 -0.29 4.26
CA MET A 79 -3.50 -1.70 4.30
C MET A 79 -4.94 -1.90 4.82
N GLN A 80 -5.78 -0.87 4.81
CA GLN A 80 -7.12 -0.94 5.40
C GLN A 80 -8.09 -1.86 4.65
N ARG A 81 -9.13 -2.30 5.38
CA ARG A 81 -10.30 -3.04 4.85
C ARG A 81 -9.95 -4.35 4.15
N GLY A 82 -8.82 -4.96 4.52
CA GLY A 82 -8.39 -6.27 4.05
C GLY A 82 -8.33 -7.30 5.19
N ASP A 83 -7.83 -8.48 4.88
CA ASP A 83 -7.79 -9.63 5.80
C ASP A 83 -6.50 -9.69 6.64
N LEU A 84 -5.85 -8.55 6.89
CA LEU A 84 -4.54 -8.52 7.56
C LEU A 84 -4.65 -9.01 9.01
N VAL A 85 -3.96 -10.11 9.31
CA VAL A 85 -3.95 -10.78 10.62
C VAL A 85 -2.62 -10.60 11.34
N ASN A 86 -1.50 -10.79 10.62
CA ASN A 86 -0.17 -10.77 11.23
C ASN A 86 0.81 -9.88 10.47
N ILE A 87 1.66 -9.20 11.22
CA ILE A 87 2.77 -8.40 10.70
C ILE A 87 4.04 -8.81 11.45
N SER A 88 5.05 -9.24 10.72
CA SER A 88 6.38 -9.50 11.28
C SER A 88 6.96 -8.23 11.88
N SER A 89 7.60 -8.33 13.05
CA SER A 89 8.34 -7.23 13.69
C SER A 89 9.41 -6.63 12.78
N GLU A 90 9.93 -7.42 11.84
CA GLU A 90 11.00 -7.04 10.93
C GLU A 90 10.51 -6.22 9.74
N PHE A 91 9.21 -6.28 9.43
CA PHE A 91 8.66 -5.77 8.17
C PHE A 91 8.90 -4.27 7.99
N PHE A 92 8.84 -3.49 9.08
CA PHE A 92 9.03 -2.03 9.03
C PHE A 92 10.45 -1.57 9.37
N LYS A 93 11.39 -2.49 9.68
CA LYS A 93 12.73 -2.10 10.15
C LYS A 93 13.52 -1.31 9.11
N SER A 94 13.38 -1.66 7.84
CA SER A 94 14.12 -1.05 6.73
C SER A 94 13.30 0.03 5.99
N MET A 95 12.50 0.81 6.72
CA MET A 95 11.62 1.85 6.18
C MET A 95 11.77 3.20 6.92
N PRO A 96 12.97 3.82 6.93
CA PRO A 96 13.28 4.96 7.78
C PRO A 96 12.44 6.22 7.49
N LYS A 97 11.90 6.37 6.28
CA LYS A 97 11.09 7.53 5.86
C LYS A 97 9.58 7.33 6.05
N LEU A 98 9.14 6.19 6.60
CA LEU A 98 7.71 5.91 6.75
C LEU A 98 7.09 6.87 7.76
N GLN A 99 6.17 7.71 7.29
CA GLN A 99 5.48 8.71 8.11
C GLN A 99 4.02 8.34 8.33
N ILE A 100 3.39 7.70 7.35
CA ILE A 100 1.98 7.35 7.36
C ILE A 100 1.85 5.84 7.25
N LEU A 101 1.37 5.21 8.32
CA LEU A 101 0.91 3.83 8.31
C LEU A 101 -0.58 3.81 8.63
N VAL A 102 -1.39 3.30 7.70
CA VAL A 102 -2.84 3.16 7.92
C VAL A 102 -3.22 1.69 7.82
N SER A 103 -3.44 1.07 8.98
CA SER A 103 -3.84 -0.34 9.13
C SER A 103 -5.12 -0.46 9.96
N VAL A 104 -5.76 -1.63 9.94
CA VAL A 104 -6.87 -2.00 10.84
C VAL A 104 -6.38 -2.31 12.27
N ILE A 105 -5.08 -2.59 12.43
CA ILE A 105 -4.42 -2.69 13.73
C ILE A 105 -3.85 -1.30 14.01
N SER A 106 -4.42 -0.58 15.00
CA SER A 106 -3.94 0.74 15.41
C SER A 106 -2.54 0.66 16.00
N LEU A 107 -1.52 0.70 15.17
CA LEU A 107 -0.15 0.99 15.59
C LEU A 107 0.14 2.44 15.17
N ARG A 108 0.05 3.36 16.14
CA ARG A 108 0.77 4.63 16.00
C ARG A 108 2.25 4.23 15.91
N VAL A 109 2.89 4.57 14.80
CA VAL A 109 4.35 4.47 14.68
C VAL A 109 4.92 5.47 15.68
N TYR A 110 5.15 5.02 16.92
CA TYR A 110 5.97 5.78 17.85
C TYR A 110 7.40 5.61 17.37
N LYS A 111 7.96 6.71 16.88
CA LYS A 111 9.41 6.83 16.67
C LYS A 111 10.06 6.70 18.05
N SER A 112 10.81 5.62 18.26
CA SER A 112 11.85 5.55 19.29
C SER A 112 13.06 6.36 18.84
#